data_AF-A0A4Q3RM19-F1
#
_entry.id   AF-A0A4Q3RM19-F1
#
_cell.length_a   1.000
_cell.length_b   1.000
_cell.length_c   1.000
_cell.angle_alpha   90.00
_cell.angle_beta   90.00
_cell.angle_gamma   90.00
#
_symmetry.space_group_name_H-M   'P 1'
#
loop_
_entity.id
_entity.type
_entity.pdbx_description
1 polymer ?
#
loop_
_entity_poly.entity_id
_entity_poly.type
_entity_poly.pdbx_seq_one_letter_code
_entity_poly.pdbx_strand_id
1 'polypeptide(L)'
;MIRHIINQHIAKGFAMMLYDFKYEDLSLIAWNALLKYQSSYKVVPKFYVLTLDKVRHRCNPLEPESMTDITDAAESARTILLGLNRDWIKKQGDFFVESGISFLTSVIWFLKRYQNGKYCSLPHAIELMQIDYEPLFKVLMTEPEILVLIKPFMTAFKDAPEQLEGQIASAKIAMARLSSPQLYYILTGDDFTLDINNPAEPKIVCMGNNPQKILTYGA
;
A
#
# COMPACT_ATOMS: atom_id res chain seq x y z
N MET A 1 -21.91 17.87 -9.26
CA MET A 1 -22.28 16.45 -9.39
C MET A 1 -21.80 15.61 -8.20
N ILE A 2 -20.49 15.52 -7.93
CA ILE A 2 -19.92 14.68 -6.83
C ILE A 2 -20.51 14.96 -5.44
N ARG A 3 -20.74 16.24 -5.09
CA ARG A 3 -21.39 16.61 -3.82
C ARG A 3 -22.71 15.89 -3.56
N HIS A 4 -23.56 15.73 -4.58
CA HIS A 4 -24.85 15.04 -4.42
C HIS A 4 -24.67 13.54 -4.22
N ILE A 5 -23.68 12.94 -4.89
CA ILE A 5 -23.33 11.53 -4.71
C ILE A 5 -22.88 11.27 -3.28
N ILE A 6 -21.99 12.11 -2.75
CA ILE A 6 -21.51 12.02 -1.35
C ILE A 6 -22.69 12.08 -0.38
N ASN A 7 -23.52 13.12 -0.51
CA ASN A 7 -24.67 13.31 0.38
C ASN A 7 -25.66 12.14 0.31
N GLN A 8 -26.00 11.66 -0.89
CA GLN A 8 -26.96 10.56 -1.03
C GLN A 8 -26.42 9.22 -0.54
N HIS A 9 -25.14 8.92 -0.77
CA HIS A 9 -24.53 7.69 -0.24
C HIS A 9 -24.54 7.67 1.29
N ILE A 10 -24.14 8.79 1.89
CA ILE A 10 -24.10 8.90 3.35
C ILE A 10 -25.52 8.90 3.93
N ALA A 11 -26.48 9.59 3.28
CA ALA A 11 -27.88 9.57 3.69
C ALA A 11 -28.51 8.16 3.67
N LYS A 12 -28.05 7.30 2.75
CA LYS A 12 -28.48 5.89 2.62
C LYS A 12 -27.77 4.95 3.60
N GLY A 13 -26.84 5.44 4.42
CA GLY A 13 -26.15 4.60 5.40
C GLY A 13 -24.97 3.81 4.82
N PHE A 14 -24.38 4.24 3.69
CA PHE A 14 -23.24 3.53 3.09
C PHE A 14 -21.90 3.99 3.66
N ALA A 15 -20.94 3.06 3.72
CA ALA A 15 -19.52 3.36 3.89
C ALA A 15 -18.96 4.02 2.61
N MET A 16 -17.82 4.70 2.71
CA MET A 16 -17.27 5.46 1.58
C MET A 16 -15.76 5.60 1.65
N MET A 17 -15.10 5.43 0.50
CA MET A 17 -13.75 5.90 0.27
C MET A 17 -13.81 7.08 -0.70
N LEU A 18 -13.19 8.21 -0.32
CA LEU A 18 -13.26 9.46 -1.05
C LEU A 18 -11.85 9.98 -1.34
N TYR A 19 -11.54 10.18 -2.61
CA TYR A 19 -10.32 10.89 -3.01
C TYR A 19 -10.60 12.38 -3.16
N ASP A 20 -9.96 13.19 -2.32
CA ASP A 20 -10.12 14.64 -2.25
C ASP A 20 -8.89 15.33 -2.85
N PHE A 21 -8.95 15.60 -4.15
CA PHE A 21 -7.84 16.18 -4.91
C PHE A 21 -7.42 17.57 -4.42
N LYS A 22 -8.36 18.34 -3.87
CA LYS A 22 -8.14 19.69 -3.32
C LYS A 22 -8.56 19.70 -1.86
N TYR A 23 -7.86 18.90 -1.05
CA TYR A 23 -8.16 18.74 0.36
C TYR A 23 -8.22 20.11 1.07
N GLU A 24 -9.24 20.44 1.86
CA GLU A 24 -10.32 19.57 2.40
C GLU A 24 -11.72 19.77 1.77
N ASP A 25 -11.79 20.18 0.49
CA ASP A 25 -13.05 20.54 -0.18
C ASP A 25 -14.11 19.41 -0.11
N LEU A 26 -13.78 18.20 -0.56
CA LEU A 26 -14.74 17.08 -0.56
C LEU A 26 -14.86 16.41 0.81
N SER A 27 -13.77 16.39 1.58
CA SER A 27 -13.72 15.80 2.92
C SER A 27 -14.68 16.52 3.88
N LEU A 28 -14.73 17.85 3.82
CA LEU A 28 -15.69 18.64 4.61
C LEU A 28 -17.14 18.36 4.21
N ILE A 29 -17.42 18.09 2.93
CA ILE A 29 -18.77 17.72 2.47
C ILE A 29 -19.17 16.38 3.07
N ALA A 30 -18.28 15.39 3.01
CA ALA A 30 -18.54 14.06 3.57
C ALA A 30 -18.72 14.11 5.09
N TRP A 31 -17.88 14.86 5.79
CA TRP A 31 -17.98 15.06 7.23
C TRP A 31 -19.32 15.70 7.64
N ASN A 32 -19.71 16.79 6.99
CA ASN A 32 -20.97 17.46 7.27
C ASN A 32 -22.19 16.59 6.94
N ALA A 33 -22.11 15.80 5.85
CA ALA A 33 -23.15 14.84 5.51
C ALA A 33 -23.26 13.75 6.58
N LEU A 34 -22.14 13.24 7.10
CA LEU A 34 -22.15 12.25 8.18
C LEU A 34 -22.81 12.80 9.44
N LEU A 35 -22.44 14.01 9.86
CA LEU A 35 -23.07 14.68 11.02
C LEU A 35 -24.59 14.83 10.84
N LYS A 36 -25.03 15.14 9.62
CA LYS A 36 -26.45 15.32 9.30
C LYS A 36 -27.23 14.00 9.26
N TYR A 37 -26.62 12.93 8.75
CA TYR A 37 -27.30 11.66 8.46
C TYR A 37 -26.84 10.50 9.36
N GLN A 38 -26.15 10.77 10.47
CA GLN A 38 -25.69 9.74 11.41
C GLN A 38 -26.81 8.81 11.88
N SER A 39 -28.04 9.31 12.03
CA SER A 39 -29.22 8.54 12.44
C SER A 39 -29.69 7.52 11.39
N SER A 40 -29.23 7.64 10.14
CA SER A 40 -29.52 6.66 9.08
C SER A 40 -28.70 5.38 9.23
N TYR A 41 -27.67 5.37 10.08
CA TYR A 41 -26.77 4.24 10.25
C TYR A 41 -27.16 3.38 11.45
N LYS A 42 -27.11 2.05 11.28
CA LYS A 42 -27.19 1.11 12.41
C LYS A 42 -25.96 1.19 13.31
N VAL A 43 -24.79 1.34 12.70
CA VAL A 43 -23.50 1.62 13.35
C VAL A 43 -22.92 2.85 12.67
N VAL A 44 -22.75 3.93 13.42
CA VAL A 44 -22.23 5.20 12.86
C VAL A 44 -20.79 4.99 12.41
N PRO A 45 -20.44 5.29 11.14
CA PRO A 45 -19.11 5.05 10.65
C PRO A 45 -18.10 6.01 11.26
N LYS A 46 -16.90 5.51 11.53
CA LYS A 46 -15.76 6.35 11.93
C LYS A 46 -15.24 7.10 10.70
N PHE A 47 -14.81 8.35 10.90
CA PHE A 47 -14.31 9.21 9.83
C PHE A 47 -12.80 9.32 9.89
N TYR A 48 -12.12 8.81 8.86
CA TYR A 48 -10.67 8.80 8.76
C TYR A 48 -10.20 9.70 7.62
N VAL A 49 -9.03 10.28 7.82
CA VAL A 49 -8.41 11.22 6.89
C VAL A 49 -6.94 10.85 6.75
N LEU A 50 -6.54 10.49 5.53
CA LEU A 50 -5.15 10.25 5.14
C LEU A 50 -4.68 11.44 4.29
N THR A 51 -3.69 12.20 4.78
CA THR A 51 -3.05 13.28 4.00
C THR A 51 -1.56 13.35 4.32
N LEU A 52 -0.75 13.72 3.33
CA LEU A 52 0.71 13.82 3.46
C LEU A 52 1.17 15.15 4.08
N ASP A 53 0.35 16.21 4.00
CA ASP A 53 0.69 17.54 4.52
C ASP A 53 0.46 17.66 6.02
N LYS A 54 -0.69 17.17 6.51
CA LYS A 54 -1.06 17.22 7.92
C LYS A 54 -1.56 15.86 8.34
N VAL A 55 -0.64 15.06 8.87
CA VAL A 55 -0.97 13.71 9.33
C VAL A 55 -2.07 13.77 10.39
N ARG A 56 -3.18 13.09 10.11
CA ARG A 56 -4.33 12.97 11.02
C ARG A 56 -4.49 11.53 11.48
N HIS A 57 -4.45 10.60 10.52
CA HIS A 57 -4.51 9.18 10.75
C HIS A 57 -3.44 8.47 9.93
N ARG A 58 -3.11 7.27 10.37
CA ARG A 58 -2.14 6.35 9.77
C ARG A 58 -2.86 5.06 9.39
N CYS A 59 -2.42 4.45 8.31
CA CYS A 59 -2.96 3.18 7.84
C CYS A 59 -1.86 2.42 7.11
N ASN A 60 -1.57 1.23 7.58
CA ASN A 60 -0.66 0.30 6.92
C ASN A 60 -1.40 -0.44 5.80
N PRO A 61 -1.02 -0.25 4.52
CA PRO A 61 -1.65 -0.95 3.41
C PRO A 61 -1.26 -2.44 3.35
N LEU A 62 -0.26 -2.86 4.13
CA LEU A 62 0.22 -4.24 4.22
C LEU A 62 -0.09 -4.83 5.60
N GLU A 63 -1.26 -4.50 6.16
CA GLU A 63 -1.70 -5.02 7.45
C GLU A 63 -1.58 -6.56 7.49
N PRO A 64 -0.77 -7.12 8.41
CA PRO A 64 -0.47 -8.54 8.40
C PRO A 64 -1.73 -9.41 8.45
N GLU A 65 -2.72 -9.04 9.25
CA GLU A 65 -3.95 -9.79 9.47
C GLU A 65 -4.80 -9.92 8.21
N SER A 66 -4.63 -9.01 7.25
CA SER A 66 -5.34 -9.04 5.96
C SER A 66 -4.75 -10.04 4.96
N MET A 67 -3.52 -10.53 5.19
CA MET A 67 -2.84 -11.49 4.32
C MET A 67 -2.90 -12.90 4.91
N THR A 68 -3.64 -13.77 4.24
CA THR A 68 -3.87 -15.17 4.64
C THR A 68 -2.92 -16.14 3.97
N ASP A 69 -2.56 -15.89 2.70
CA ASP A 69 -1.59 -16.69 1.96
C ASP A 69 -0.67 -15.82 1.07
N ILE A 70 0.33 -16.46 0.45
CA ILE A 70 1.35 -15.77 -0.34
C ILE A 70 0.77 -15.05 -1.57
N THR A 71 -0.42 -15.45 -2.04
CA THR A 71 -1.10 -14.80 -3.17
C THR A 71 -1.61 -13.41 -2.78
N ASP A 72 -2.03 -13.21 -1.52
CA ASP A 72 -2.41 -11.88 -1.01
C ASP A 72 -1.21 -10.91 -1.02
N ALA A 73 -0.02 -11.41 -0.67
CA ALA A 73 1.23 -10.65 -0.76
C ALA A 73 1.60 -10.36 -2.23
N ALA A 74 1.33 -11.29 -3.14
CA ALA A 74 1.57 -11.10 -4.57
C ALA A 74 0.65 -10.06 -5.20
N GLU A 75 -0.64 -10.07 -4.85
CA GLU A 75 -1.62 -9.08 -5.30
C GLU A 75 -1.29 -7.69 -4.73
N SER A 76 -0.85 -7.62 -3.47
CA SER A 76 -0.35 -6.39 -2.84
C SER A 76 0.87 -5.85 -3.58
N ALA A 77 1.88 -6.69 -3.83
CA ALA A 77 3.09 -6.32 -4.57
C ALA A 77 2.76 -5.82 -5.99
N ARG A 78 1.88 -6.55 -6.70
CA ARG A 78 1.41 -6.19 -8.04
C ARG A 78 0.71 -4.84 -8.03
N THR A 79 -0.24 -4.63 -7.11
CA THR A 79 -1.00 -3.38 -7.00
C THR A 79 -0.08 -2.19 -6.74
N ILE A 80 0.90 -2.34 -5.85
CA ILE A 80 1.86 -1.29 -5.53
C ILE A 80 2.73 -0.95 -6.74
N LEU A 81 3.39 -1.94 -7.35
CA LEU A 81 4.34 -1.70 -8.44
C LEU A 81 3.65 -1.17 -9.71
N LEU A 82 2.47 -1.69 -10.05
CA LEU A 82 1.68 -1.18 -11.17
C LEU A 82 1.11 0.21 -10.90
N GLY A 83 0.82 0.53 -9.63
CA GLY A 83 0.39 1.85 -9.20
C GLY A 83 1.47 2.91 -9.39
N LEU A 84 2.72 2.56 -9.03
CA LEU A 84 3.92 3.43 -9.14
C LEU A 84 4.47 3.54 -10.57
N ASN A 85 4.22 2.52 -11.41
CA ASN A 85 4.66 2.53 -12.80
C ASN A 85 3.52 2.11 -13.74
N ARG A 86 2.77 3.11 -14.21
CA ARG A 86 1.64 2.88 -15.12
C ARG A 86 2.02 2.24 -16.46
N ASP A 87 3.27 2.37 -16.91
CA ASP A 87 3.72 1.70 -18.13
C ASP A 87 3.78 0.18 -17.96
N TRP A 88 3.97 -0.32 -16.74
CA TRP A 88 4.00 -1.74 -16.44
C TRP A 88 2.63 -2.40 -16.60
N ILE A 89 1.54 -1.62 -16.51
CA ILE A 89 0.18 -2.11 -16.76
C ILE A 89 0.06 -2.68 -18.18
N LYS A 90 0.77 -2.08 -19.15
CA LYS A 90 0.78 -2.53 -20.55
C LYS A 90 1.78 -3.66 -20.82
N LYS A 91 2.65 -3.96 -19.85
CA LYS A 91 3.77 -4.91 -19.94
C LYS A 91 3.58 -6.09 -18.98
N GLN A 92 2.35 -6.37 -18.56
CA GLN A 92 2.07 -7.52 -17.71
C GLN A 92 2.43 -8.82 -18.44
N GLY A 93 3.06 -9.76 -17.73
CA GLY A 93 3.65 -10.95 -18.33
C GLY A 93 5.06 -10.75 -18.89
N ASP A 94 5.56 -9.50 -19.00
CA ASP A 94 6.98 -9.27 -19.27
C ASP A 94 7.82 -9.75 -18.08
N PHE A 95 8.91 -10.45 -18.40
CA PHE A 95 9.81 -11.03 -17.42
C PHE A 95 10.30 -10.03 -16.36
N PHE A 96 10.61 -8.78 -16.74
CA PHE A 96 11.08 -7.75 -15.82
C PHE A 96 10.00 -7.29 -14.82
N VAL A 97 8.75 -7.18 -15.27
CA VAL A 97 7.62 -6.78 -14.44
C VAL A 97 7.31 -7.89 -13.43
N GLU A 98 7.20 -9.13 -13.91
CA GLU A 98 6.92 -10.28 -13.03
C GLU A 98 8.07 -10.58 -12.07
N SER A 99 9.32 -10.34 -12.47
CA SER A 99 10.48 -10.45 -11.57
C SER A 99 10.41 -9.44 -10.42
N GLY A 100 10.09 -8.17 -10.72
CA GLY A 100 9.91 -7.15 -9.69
C GLY A 100 8.78 -7.48 -8.71
N ILE A 101 7.65 -7.97 -9.23
CA ILE A 101 6.51 -8.42 -8.42
C ILE A 101 6.90 -9.59 -7.54
N SER A 102 7.54 -10.63 -8.09
CA SER A 102 7.98 -11.82 -7.36
C SER A 102 8.96 -11.47 -6.22
N PHE A 103 9.90 -10.55 -6.50
CA PHE A 103 10.85 -10.09 -5.50
C PHE A 103 10.18 -9.32 -4.36
N LEU A 104 9.30 -8.35 -4.67
CA LEU A 104 8.55 -7.62 -3.66
C LEU A 104 7.59 -8.53 -2.87
N THR A 105 6.95 -9.50 -3.53
CA THR A 105 6.12 -10.54 -2.89
C THR A 105 6.91 -11.29 -1.83
N SER A 106 8.13 -11.69 -2.16
CA SER A 106 9.02 -12.41 -1.25
C SER A 106 9.39 -11.57 -0.02
N VAL A 107 9.66 -10.27 -0.23
CA VAL A 107 9.95 -9.32 0.84
C VAL A 107 8.74 -9.10 1.76
N ILE A 108 7.55 -8.87 1.20
CA ILE A 108 6.32 -8.68 1.96
C ILE A 108 6.00 -9.93 2.79
N TRP A 109 6.05 -11.11 2.17
CA TRP A 109 5.76 -12.37 2.87
C TRP A 109 6.77 -12.65 3.97
N PHE A 110 8.07 -12.40 3.73
CA PHE A 110 9.07 -12.49 4.79
C PHE A 110 8.72 -11.61 5.98
N LEU A 111 8.39 -10.33 5.76
CA LEU A 111 8.03 -9.40 6.84
C LEU A 111 6.76 -9.81 7.58
N LYS A 112 5.76 -10.35 6.87
CA LYS A 112 4.54 -10.92 7.45
C LYS A 112 4.84 -12.08 8.41
N ARG A 113 5.78 -12.95 8.06
CA ARG A 113 6.15 -14.13 8.86
C ARG A 113 7.10 -13.78 9.99
N TYR A 114 8.03 -12.87 9.73
CA TYR A 114 9.04 -12.46 10.69
C TYR A 114 8.42 -11.77 11.91
N GLN A 115 8.67 -12.32 13.10
CA GLN A 115 8.12 -11.84 14.37
C GLN A 115 6.60 -11.60 14.32
N ASN A 116 5.86 -12.52 13.69
CA ASN A 116 4.40 -12.45 13.53
C ASN A 116 3.90 -11.15 12.89
N GLY A 117 4.64 -10.59 11.93
CA GLY A 117 4.18 -9.45 11.15
C GLY A 117 4.42 -8.10 11.81
N LYS A 118 5.13 -8.04 12.95
CA LYS A 118 5.44 -6.79 13.66
C LYS A 118 6.05 -5.70 12.78
N TYR A 119 6.79 -6.10 11.74
CA TYR A 119 7.47 -5.20 10.80
C TYR A 119 6.88 -5.27 9.39
N CYS A 120 5.70 -5.87 9.22
CA CYS A 120 5.05 -5.96 7.93
C CYS A 120 4.37 -4.64 7.60
N SER A 121 5.13 -3.71 7.02
CA SER A 121 4.61 -2.47 6.48
C SER A 121 5.40 -2.02 5.26
N LEU A 122 4.80 -1.11 4.48
CA LEU A 122 5.43 -0.65 3.23
C LEU A 122 6.81 -0.01 3.46
N PRO A 123 7.03 0.82 4.49
CA PRO A 123 8.35 1.38 4.79
C PRO A 123 9.41 0.31 5.09
N HIS A 124 9.09 -0.72 5.88
CA HIS A 124 10.04 -1.80 6.14
C HIS A 124 10.35 -2.59 4.87
N ALA A 125 9.37 -2.80 3.99
CA ALA A 125 9.59 -3.44 2.70
C ALA A 125 10.53 -2.61 1.81
N ILE A 126 10.34 -1.29 1.75
CA ILE A 126 11.21 -0.37 1.02
C ILE A 126 12.64 -0.49 1.55
N GLU A 127 12.85 -0.33 2.85
CA GLU A 127 14.20 -0.38 3.46
C GLU A 127 14.86 -1.75 3.25
N LEU A 128 14.12 -2.85 3.43
CA LEU A 128 14.66 -4.20 3.25
C LEU A 128 15.11 -4.44 1.81
N MET A 129 14.37 -3.91 0.82
CA MET A 129 14.75 -4.01 -0.60
C MET A 129 16.04 -3.24 -0.93
N GLN A 130 16.41 -2.21 -0.17
CA GLN A 130 17.62 -1.42 -0.43
C GLN A 130 18.89 -2.00 0.20
N ILE A 131 18.77 -3.04 1.04
CA ILE A 131 19.92 -3.76 1.59
C ILE A 131 20.70 -4.47 0.48
N ASP A 132 22.02 -4.59 0.68
CA ASP A 132 22.90 -5.36 -0.20
C ASP A 132 22.41 -6.80 -0.37
N TYR A 133 22.55 -7.34 -1.60
CA TYR A 133 21.98 -8.63 -1.95
C TYR A 133 22.47 -9.80 -1.10
N GLU A 134 23.75 -9.81 -0.72
CA GLU A 134 24.32 -10.92 0.05
C GLU A 134 23.65 -11.09 1.42
N PRO A 135 23.61 -10.08 2.31
CA PRO A 135 22.87 -10.18 3.57
C PRO A 135 21.36 -10.33 3.36
N LEU A 136 20.78 -9.67 2.34
CA LEU A 136 19.35 -9.76 2.05
C LEU A 136 18.92 -11.20 1.73
N PHE A 137 19.60 -11.87 0.79
CA PHE A 137 19.25 -13.24 0.43
C PHE A 137 19.50 -14.22 1.59
N LYS A 138 20.53 -14.01 2.42
CA LYS A 138 20.74 -14.81 3.64
C LYS A 138 19.54 -14.75 4.58
N VAL A 139 18.96 -13.57 4.75
CA VAL A 139 17.77 -13.35 5.59
C VAL A 139 16.52 -13.93 4.93
N LEU A 140 16.25 -13.65 3.66
CA LEU A 140 15.06 -14.16 2.98
C LEU A 140 15.02 -15.70 2.90
N MET A 141 16.19 -16.35 2.80
CA MET A 141 16.28 -17.81 2.80
C MET A 141 15.83 -18.48 4.11
N THR A 142 15.70 -17.74 5.22
CA THR A 142 15.22 -18.33 6.47
C THR A 142 13.72 -18.62 6.44
N GLU A 143 12.97 -18.09 5.46
CA GLU A 143 11.54 -18.34 5.29
C GLU A 143 11.30 -19.37 4.17
N PRO A 144 10.89 -20.62 4.49
CA PRO A 144 10.76 -21.70 3.52
C PRO A 144 9.76 -21.42 2.38
N GLU A 145 8.70 -20.67 2.68
CA GLU A 145 7.57 -20.45 1.75
C GLU A 145 7.95 -19.57 0.55
N ILE A 146 8.95 -18.70 0.68
CA ILE A 146 9.42 -17.83 -0.41
C ILE A 146 10.62 -18.41 -1.17
N LEU A 147 11.15 -19.57 -0.76
CA LEU A 147 12.35 -20.13 -1.39
C LEU A 147 12.18 -20.38 -2.89
N VAL A 148 10.99 -20.78 -3.32
CA VAL A 148 10.69 -21.00 -4.75
C VAL A 148 10.78 -19.69 -5.54
N LEU A 149 10.38 -18.57 -4.94
CA LEU A 149 10.42 -17.25 -5.55
C LEU A 149 11.84 -16.66 -5.55
N ILE A 150 12.62 -16.87 -4.47
CA ILE A 150 13.94 -16.26 -4.28
C ILE A 150 15.09 -17.02 -4.97
N LYS A 151 14.99 -18.35 -5.10
CA LYS A 151 16.07 -19.17 -5.70
C LYS A 151 16.56 -18.68 -7.08
N PRO A 152 15.69 -18.31 -8.05
CA PRO A 152 16.14 -17.79 -9.33
C PRO A 152 17.02 -16.53 -9.20
N PHE A 153 16.67 -15.61 -8.29
CA PHE A 153 17.44 -14.40 -8.04
C PHE A 153 18.80 -14.70 -7.41
N MET A 154 18.89 -15.71 -6.55
CA MET A 154 20.18 -16.14 -5.99
C MET A 154 21.11 -16.77 -7.03
N THR A 155 20.57 -17.58 -7.94
CA THR A 155 21.35 -18.13 -9.05
C THR A 155 21.88 -16.99 -9.91
N ALA A 156 21.01 -16.03 -10.27
CA ALA A 156 21.42 -14.83 -10.99
C ALA A 156 22.47 -14.01 -10.21
N PHE A 157 22.37 -13.89 -8.88
CA PHE A 157 23.37 -13.19 -8.06
C PHE A 157 24.78 -13.81 -8.18
N LYS A 158 24.86 -15.14 -8.23
CA LYS A 158 26.14 -15.87 -8.31
C LYS A 158 26.71 -15.88 -9.72
N ASP A 159 25.86 -16.12 -10.71
CA ASP A 159 26.30 -16.45 -12.07
C ASP A 159 26.24 -15.23 -13.02
N ALA A 160 25.35 -14.26 -12.75
CA ALA A 160 25.08 -13.12 -13.63
C ALA A 160 24.56 -11.87 -12.87
N PRO A 161 25.39 -11.24 -12.00
CA PRO A 161 24.96 -10.14 -11.14
C PRO A 161 24.42 -8.93 -11.91
N GLU A 162 24.94 -8.64 -13.10
CA GLU A 162 24.42 -7.56 -13.97
C GLU A 162 22.98 -7.83 -14.42
N GLN A 163 22.63 -9.09 -14.67
CA GLN A 163 21.28 -9.49 -15.06
C GLN A 163 20.30 -9.38 -13.88
N LEU A 164 20.75 -9.72 -12.67
CA LEU A 164 19.97 -9.54 -11.44
C LEU A 164 19.61 -8.07 -11.23
N GLU A 165 20.59 -7.18 -11.37
CA GLU A 165 20.32 -5.75 -11.23
C GLU A 165 19.32 -5.26 -12.28
N GLY A 166 19.43 -5.70 -13.53
CA GLY A 166 18.44 -5.38 -14.56
C GLY A 166 17.01 -5.82 -14.18
N GLN A 167 16.85 -6.94 -13.48
CA GLN A 167 15.55 -7.46 -13.05
C GLN A 167 14.94 -6.66 -11.90
N ILE A 168 15.76 -6.32 -10.89
CA ILE A 168 15.26 -5.80 -9.61
C ILE A 168 15.35 -4.27 -9.52
N ALA A 169 16.30 -3.64 -10.22
CA ALA A 169 16.57 -2.20 -10.08
C ALA A 169 15.33 -1.34 -10.36
N SER A 170 14.53 -1.74 -11.36
CA SER A 170 13.33 -0.99 -11.72
C SER A 170 12.27 -0.97 -10.61
N ALA A 171 12.09 -2.10 -9.91
CA ALA A 171 11.23 -2.18 -8.73
C ALA A 171 11.81 -1.40 -7.54
N LYS A 172 13.12 -1.52 -7.27
CA LYS A 172 13.79 -0.75 -6.21
C LYS A 172 13.66 0.76 -6.43
N ILE A 173 13.85 1.23 -7.66
CA ILE A 173 13.71 2.65 -8.02
C ILE A 173 12.27 3.11 -7.82
N ALA A 174 11.28 2.32 -8.27
CA ALA A 174 9.87 2.66 -8.08
C ALA A 174 9.52 2.78 -6.59
N MET A 175 9.91 1.80 -5.78
CA MET A 175 9.67 1.77 -4.35
C MET A 175 10.40 2.90 -3.60
N ALA A 176 11.63 3.23 -4.00
CA ALA A 176 12.41 4.31 -3.40
C ALA A 176 11.75 5.68 -3.53
N ARG A 177 10.89 5.91 -4.54
CA ARG A 177 10.13 7.16 -4.69
C ARG A 177 9.16 7.41 -3.53
N LEU A 178 8.76 6.36 -2.82
CA LEU A 178 7.91 6.45 -1.63
C LEU A 178 8.69 6.70 -0.33
N SER A 179 10.03 6.77 -0.40
CA SER A 179 10.88 7.01 0.76
C SER A 179 10.82 8.48 1.19
N SER A 180 9.88 8.79 2.09
CA SER A 180 9.82 10.08 2.78
C SER A 180 9.40 9.90 4.24
N PRO A 181 9.88 10.74 5.17
CA PRO A 181 9.50 10.65 6.58
C PRO A 181 7.99 10.69 6.81
N GLN A 182 7.26 11.50 6.03
CA GLN A 182 5.81 11.64 6.12
C GLN A 182 5.10 10.35 5.66
N LEU A 183 5.47 9.80 4.50
CA LEU A 183 4.90 8.54 4.03
C LEU A 183 5.23 7.39 4.99
N TYR A 184 6.45 7.34 5.49
CA TYR A 184 6.86 6.30 6.43
C TYR A 184 6.03 6.34 7.70
N TYR A 185 5.83 7.53 8.26
CA TYR A 185 5.01 7.71 9.44
C TYR A 185 3.54 7.34 9.19
N ILE A 186 2.97 7.70 8.03
CA ILE A 186 1.57 7.40 7.69
C ILE A 186 1.35 5.90 7.43
N LEU A 187 2.26 5.25 6.74
CA LEU A 187 2.10 3.88 6.24
C LEU A 187 2.60 2.80 7.21
N THR A 188 3.05 3.17 8.41
CA THR A 188 3.47 2.25 9.47
C THR A 188 2.49 2.15 10.64
N GLY A 189 1.50 3.03 10.73
CA GLY A 189 0.53 3.01 11.82
C GLY A 189 -0.77 2.31 11.45
N ASP A 190 -1.42 1.74 12.44
CA ASP A 190 -2.65 0.96 12.30
C ASP A 190 -3.82 1.67 13.00
N ASP A 191 -3.97 2.98 12.78
CA ASP A 191 -5.06 3.73 13.42
C ASP A 191 -6.44 3.25 12.92
N PHE A 192 -6.48 2.63 11.72
CA PHE A 192 -7.63 1.90 11.17
C PHE A 192 -7.21 0.92 10.07
N THR A 193 -8.09 -0.06 9.81
CA THR A 193 -7.92 -1.07 8.74
C THR A 193 -8.60 -0.67 7.44
N LEU A 194 -8.14 -1.21 6.31
CA LEU A 194 -8.76 -0.97 4.98
C LEU A 194 -10.07 -1.75 4.75
N ASP A 195 -10.58 -2.44 5.78
CA ASP A 195 -11.93 -3.02 5.80
C ASP A 195 -12.99 -1.91 6.03
N ILE A 196 -13.22 -1.13 4.97
CA ILE A 196 -14.03 0.10 4.99
C ILE A 196 -15.53 -0.22 5.09
N ASN A 197 -15.97 -1.29 4.44
CA ASN A 197 -17.38 -1.65 4.30
C ASN A 197 -17.88 -2.68 5.32
N ASN A 198 -17.09 -2.96 6.37
CA ASN A 198 -17.50 -3.81 7.48
C ASN A 198 -18.81 -3.32 8.12
N PRO A 199 -19.89 -4.10 8.13
CA PRO A 199 -21.16 -3.67 8.73
C PRO A 199 -21.08 -3.43 10.25
N ALA A 200 -20.13 -4.07 10.94
CA ALA A 200 -19.91 -3.93 12.38
C ALA A 200 -18.99 -2.74 12.72
N GLU A 201 -18.13 -2.33 11.79
CA GLU A 201 -17.26 -1.16 11.96
C GLU A 201 -17.09 -0.39 10.63
N PRO A 202 -18.17 0.22 10.10
CA PRO A 202 -18.11 0.90 8.82
C PRO A 202 -17.27 2.16 8.91
N LYS A 203 -16.66 2.56 7.79
CA LYS A 203 -15.71 3.68 7.75
C LYS A 203 -16.06 4.64 6.61
N ILE A 204 -15.78 5.92 6.83
CA ILE A 204 -15.67 6.92 5.78
C ILE A 204 -14.21 7.37 5.74
N VAL A 205 -13.49 7.02 4.68
CA VAL A 205 -12.06 7.30 4.52
C VAL A 205 -11.87 8.36 3.46
N CYS A 206 -11.28 9.50 3.83
CA CYS A 206 -10.91 10.56 2.90
C CYS A 206 -9.40 10.55 2.66
N MET A 207 -9.00 10.28 1.42
CA MET A 207 -7.63 10.44 0.94
C MET A 207 -7.46 11.84 0.36
N GLY A 208 -6.84 12.73 1.13
CA GLY A 208 -6.60 14.10 0.69
C GLY A 208 -5.27 14.23 -0.05
N ASN A 209 -5.31 14.94 -1.17
CA ASN A 209 -4.14 15.34 -1.93
C ASN A 209 -3.99 16.87 -1.93
N ASN A 210 -2.78 17.34 -2.21
CA ASN A 210 -2.49 18.75 -2.40
C ASN A 210 -2.05 19.01 -3.85
N PRO A 211 -2.87 19.72 -4.64
CA PRO A 211 -2.61 19.94 -6.06
C PRO A 211 -1.40 20.86 -6.30
N GLN A 212 -0.96 21.60 -5.28
CA GLN A 212 0.25 22.44 -5.37
C GLN A 212 1.54 21.64 -5.20
N LYS A 213 1.44 20.39 -4.73
CA LYS A 213 2.58 19.49 -4.48
C LYS A 213 2.56 18.25 -5.37
N ILE A 214 1.85 18.29 -6.50
CA ILE A 214 1.72 17.15 -7.42
C ILE A 214 3.08 16.63 -7.89
N LEU A 215 4.06 17.50 -8.14
CA LEU A 215 5.41 17.08 -8.53
C LEU A 215 6.17 16.35 -7.42
N THR A 216 5.77 16.55 -6.16
CA THR A 216 6.36 15.91 -4.97
C THR A 216 5.59 14.64 -4.58
N TYR A 217 4.31 14.53 -4.91
CA TYR A 217 3.44 13.38 -4.58
C TYR A 217 3.08 12.48 -5.76
N GLY A 218 3.49 12.83 -6.97
CA GLY A 218 3.19 12.12 -8.22
C GLY A 218 4.14 10.94 -8.50
N ALA A 219 4.39 10.12 -7.48
CA ALA A 219 5.00 8.80 -7.64
C ALA A 219 3.91 7.75 -7.87
#